data_AF-A0A2V5VF04-F1
#
_entry.id   AF-A0A2V5VF04-F1
#
_cell.length_a   1.000
_cell.length_b   1.000
_cell.length_c   1.000
_cell.angle_alpha   90.00
_cell.angle_beta   90.00
_cell.angle_gamma   90.00
#
_symmetry.space_group_name_H-M   'P 1'
#
loop_
_entity.id
_entity.type
_entity.pdbx_description
1 polymer ?
#
loop_
_entity_poly.entity_id
_entity_poly.type
_entity_poly.pdbx_seq_one_letter_code
_entity_poly.pdbx_strand_id
1 'polypeptide(L)'
;MAMARRDRVAKVVAGIGDAGLRNLRAAGRDHQSRLQRRRSAFSFVRRLHPFSLASLVFALVVSISGGGSVRASEAKIWEEFSGEKALAHVERLVDFGPRPPGSDGIEKSRDYIENQLRLSGWQVTRQTFTDDTPRGKVHFVNLIARFAGQGKAAPSFLLCSHYDTKTFDTIRFVGANDGGSSTGLLLELGRVLGRHGNLAARIELVFFDGEEAYDHYSENDGLYGSRYLARQLQASGAKQFRGGILFDMVGQRSLKITLPMDSPAEMARDIFASAEALKLRSYFTYLDREMIDDHTPLNALGVPTIDLIDFSFAWWHTADDTIDKLSAQSLQIVGSVAAYYLSELALK
;
A
#
# COMPACT_ATOMS: atom_id res chain seq x y z
N MET A 1 -42.64 -21.16 -45.51
CA MET A 1 -42.80 -21.68 -44.14
C MET A 1 -43.15 -20.53 -43.20
N ALA A 2 -44.38 -20.04 -43.36
CA ALA A 2 -45.01 -19.03 -42.54
C ALA A 2 -46.28 -19.68 -41.98
N MET A 3 -46.29 -19.98 -40.68
CA MET A 3 -47.41 -20.45 -39.82
C MET A 3 -46.82 -21.37 -38.74
N ALA A 4 -46.07 -20.82 -37.79
CA ALA A 4 -45.73 -21.54 -36.54
C ALA A 4 -45.18 -20.60 -35.44
N ARG A 5 -45.58 -19.31 -35.43
CA ARG A 5 -45.23 -18.36 -34.35
C ARG A 5 -46.31 -17.29 -34.22
N ARG A 6 -47.49 -17.70 -33.80
CA ARG A 6 -48.61 -16.86 -33.30
C ARG A 6 -49.64 -17.83 -32.73
N ASP A 7 -49.46 -18.23 -31.47
CA ASP A 7 -50.48 -18.84 -30.59
C ASP A 7 -49.86 -19.26 -29.25
N ARG A 8 -49.29 -18.28 -28.54
CA ARG A 8 -48.97 -18.44 -27.11
C ARG A 8 -49.01 -17.11 -26.35
N VAL A 9 -49.92 -16.22 -26.76
CA VAL A 9 -50.25 -14.97 -26.08
C VAL A 9 -51.75 -14.73 -26.20
N ALA A 10 -52.54 -15.55 -25.51
CA ALA A 10 -53.91 -15.26 -25.08
C ALA A 10 -54.46 -16.47 -24.30
N LYS A 11 -55.00 -16.21 -23.10
CA LYS A 11 -55.78 -17.14 -22.25
C LYS A 11 -55.00 -18.22 -21.47
N VAL A 12 -54.35 -17.79 -20.39
CA VAL A 12 -54.62 -18.36 -19.06
C VAL A 12 -54.86 -17.17 -18.12
N VAL A 13 -56.08 -16.62 -18.19
CA VAL A 13 -56.67 -15.74 -17.16
C VAL A 13 -57.79 -16.55 -16.54
N ALA A 14 -57.49 -17.21 -15.43
CA ALA A 14 -58.47 -17.67 -14.44
C ALA A 14 -57.68 -18.20 -13.23
N GLY A 15 -57.77 -17.51 -12.09
CA GLY A 15 -57.35 -18.06 -10.80
C GLY A 15 -56.07 -17.47 -10.19
N ILE A 16 -56.05 -16.17 -9.93
CA ILE A 16 -55.24 -15.62 -8.82
C ILE A 16 -56.16 -14.69 -8.02
N GLY A 17 -56.52 -15.16 -6.82
CA GLY A 17 -57.52 -14.58 -5.95
C GLY A 17 -57.09 -13.31 -5.21
N ASP A 18 -58.12 -12.64 -4.70
CA ASP A 18 -58.22 -11.31 -4.07
C ASP A 18 -57.47 -11.14 -2.73
N ALA A 19 -56.33 -11.80 -2.54
CA ALA A 19 -55.55 -11.77 -1.30
C ALA A 19 -54.19 -11.03 -1.41
N GLY A 20 -53.70 -10.74 -2.62
CA GLY A 20 -52.40 -10.10 -2.83
C GLY A 20 -52.38 -8.56 -2.84
N LEU A 21 -53.54 -7.91 -3.04
CA LEU A 21 -53.64 -6.46 -3.22
C LEU A 21 -53.95 -5.66 -1.95
N ARG A 22 -54.14 -6.32 -0.79
CA ARG A 22 -54.39 -5.66 0.50
C ARG A 22 -53.14 -5.38 1.34
N ASN A 23 -52.01 -6.04 1.05
CA ASN A 23 -50.77 -5.87 1.83
C ASN A 23 -49.81 -4.77 1.31
N LEU A 24 -50.07 -4.20 0.13
CA LEU A 24 -49.25 -3.10 -0.44
C LEU A 24 -49.80 -1.69 -0.14
N ARG A 25 -50.93 -1.57 0.59
CA ARG A 25 -51.50 -0.29 1.06
C ARG A 25 -51.29 0.00 2.54
N ALA A 26 -50.59 -0.88 3.26
CA ALA A 26 -50.31 -0.75 4.70
C ALA A 26 -48.87 -0.26 5.01
N ALA A 27 -47.92 -0.36 4.07
CA ALA A 27 -46.51 0.04 4.30
C ALA A 27 -46.21 1.53 4.00
N GLY A 28 -47.15 2.26 3.39
CA GLY A 28 -46.97 3.67 2.99
C GLY A 28 -47.49 4.72 3.98
N ARG A 29 -47.93 4.32 5.18
CA ARG A 29 -48.58 5.22 6.16
C ARG A 29 -47.87 5.34 7.51
N ASP A 30 -46.70 4.71 7.68
CA ASP A 30 -45.99 4.67 8.97
C ASP A 30 -44.66 5.46 8.99
N HIS A 31 -44.41 6.30 7.97
CA HIS A 31 -43.20 7.14 7.90
C HIS A 31 -43.46 8.64 8.15
N GLN A 32 -44.71 9.11 8.12
CA GLN A 32 -45.06 10.51 8.40
C GLN A 32 -45.44 10.80 9.86
N SER A 33 -45.53 9.78 10.72
CA SER A 33 -45.93 9.92 12.13
C SER A 33 -44.76 10.08 13.12
N ARG A 34 -43.50 9.98 12.67
CA ARG A 34 -42.30 10.03 13.54
C ARG A 34 -41.50 11.34 13.51
N LEU A 35 -41.91 12.32 12.70
CA LEU A 35 -41.24 13.63 12.58
C LEU A 35 -41.93 14.78 13.34
N GLN A 36 -42.98 14.51 14.12
CA GLN A 36 -43.79 15.55 14.79
C GLN A 36 -43.77 15.53 16.33
N ARG A 37 -42.87 14.78 16.96
CA ARG A 37 -42.74 14.75 18.44
C ARG A 37 -41.34 15.10 18.93
N ARG A 38 -40.83 16.30 18.61
CA ARG A 38 -39.76 16.99 19.38
C ARG A 38 -39.84 18.50 19.18
N ARG A 39 -40.87 19.13 19.73
CA ARG A 39 -40.92 20.59 19.97
C ARG A 39 -41.77 20.88 21.21
N SER A 40 -41.12 21.26 22.31
CA SER A 40 -41.44 22.44 23.14
C SER A 40 -40.82 22.30 24.54
N ALA A 41 -40.59 23.46 25.16
CA ALA A 41 -40.13 23.73 26.53
C ALA A 41 -38.60 23.74 26.67
N PHE A 42 -37.91 24.84 27.02
CA PHE A 42 -38.29 25.98 27.84
C PHE A 42 -37.62 27.27 27.36
N SER A 43 -38.40 28.35 27.30
CA SER A 43 -37.94 29.74 27.32
C SER A 43 -38.02 30.27 28.75
N PHE A 44 -36.94 30.83 29.29
CA PHE A 44 -37.05 31.75 30.42
C PHE A 44 -36.01 32.88 30.29
N VAL A 45 -36.52 34.07 30.02
CA VAL A 45 -35.80 35.34 30.11
C VAL A 45 -36.30 36.05 31.36
N ARG A 46 -35.41 36.47 32.26
CA ARG A 46 -35.74 37.53 33.21
C ARG A 46 -34.50 38.32 33.69
N ARG A 47 -34.43 39.55 33.18
CA ARG A 47 -34.08 40.86 33.79
C ARG A 47 -32.76 41.06 34.58
N LEU A 48 -32.08 42.12 34.13
CA LEU A 48 -31.00 42.92 34.71
C LEU A 48 -31.37 43.65 36.02
N HIS A 49 -30.38 43.90 36.89
CA HIS A 49 -29.97 45.24 37.41
C HIS A 49 -28.79 45.15 38.44
N PRO A 50 -28.09 46.26 38.80
CA PRO A 50 -26.62 46.39 38.77
C PRO A 50 -25.95 46.59 40.17
N PHE A 51 -24.71 47.12 40.17
CA PHE A 51 -23.76 47.42 41.29
C PHE A 51 -22.82 46.25 41.63
N SER A 52 -21.50 46.39 41.80
CA SER A 52 -20.67 47.54 42.16
C SER A 52 -19.23 47.33 41.67
N LEU A 53 -18.55 48.45 41.37
CA LEU A 53 -17.11 48.59 41.16
C LEU A 53 -16.29 47.89 42.26
N ALA A 54 -15.30 47.10 41.85
CA ALA A 54 -14.07 46.91 42.60
C ALA A 54 -12.91 46.84 41.59
N SER A 55 -12.13 47.92 41.55
CA SER A 55 -10.93 48.08 40.74
C SER A 55 -9.89 47.04 41.14
N LEU A 56 -9.63 46.06 40.28
CA LEU A 56 -8.45 45.21 40.39
C LEU A 56 -7.39 45.76 39.43
N VAL A 57 -6.46 46.54 39.98
CA VAL A 57 -5.23 46.92 39.28
C VAL A 57 -4.38 45.65 39.18
N PHE A 58 -4.39 44.99 38.02
CA PHE A 58 -3.45 43.93 37.73
C PHE A 58 -2.19 44.59 37.15
N ALA A 59 -1.13 44.63 37.95
CA ALA A 59 0.20 45.05 37.48
C ALA A 59 0.69 44.03 36.44
N LEU A 60 0.75 44.46 35.17
CA LEU A 60 1.32 43.68 34.08
C LEU A 60 2.86 43.74 34.21
N VAL A 61 3.45 42.75 34.86
CA VAL A 61 4.89 42.49 34.76
C VAL A 61 5.13 41.85 33.39
N VAL A 62 5.56 42.66 32.42
CA VAL A 62 6.09 42.16 31.15
C VAL A 62 7.47 41.58 31.43
N SER A 63 7.51 40.29 31.73
CA SER A 63 8.75 39.51 31.62
C SER A 63 9.06 39.36 30.14
N ILE A 64 10.04 40.13 29.64
CA ILE A 64 10.70 39.88 28.36
C ILE A 64 11.56 38.63 28.56
N SER A 65 10.92 37.46 28.56
CA SER A 65 11.61 36.21 28.29
C SER A 65 11.94 36.21 26.81
N GLY A 66 13.23 36.35 26.49
CA GLY A 66 13.77 36.19 25.15
C GLY A 66 13.36 34.83 24.60
N GLY A 67 12.25 34.82 23.85
CA GLY A 67 11.78 33.68 23.10
C GLY A 67 12.70 33.49 21.91
N GLY A 68 13.89 32.92 22.14
CA GLY A 68 14.56 32.19 21.09
C GLY A 68 13.58 31.12 20.64
N SER A 69 13.01 31.29 19.45
CA SER A 69 12.28 30.22 18.79
C SER A 69 13.27 29.06 18.64
N VAL A 70 13.21 28.09 19.54
CA VAL A 70 13.80 26.79 19.29
C VAL A 70 13.02 26.27 18.09
N ARG A 71 13.56 26.49 16.88
CA ARG A 71 13.14 25.72 15.72
C ARG A 71 13.32 24.28 16.17
N ALA A 72 12.20 23.58 16.40
CA ALA A 72 12.25 22.14 16.52
C ALA A 72 13.05 21.67 15.30
N SER A 73 14.14 20.94 15.55
CA SER A 73 14.86 20.26 14.47
C SER A 73 13.81 19.55 13.64
N GLU A 74 13.75 19.82 12.35
CA GLU A 74 12.89 19.07 11.45
C GLU A 74 13.24 17.59 11.65
N ALA A 75 12.23 16.78 12.00
CA ALA A 75 12.46 15.37 12.28
C ALA A 75 13.05 14.74 11.03
N LYS A 76 14.09 13.91 11.20
CA LYS A 76 14.70 13.24 10.05
C LYS A 76 13.70 12.25 9.49
N ILE A 77 13.61 12.16 8.17
CA ILE A 77 12.58 11.32 7.53
C ILE A 77 12.61 9.85 7.97
N TRP A 78 13.81 9.31 8.25
CA TRP A 78 13.98 7.94 8.73
C TRP A 78 13.52 7.71 10.19
N GLU A 79 13.34 8.79 10.97
CA GLU A 79 12.76 8.76 12.32
C GLU A 79 11.22 8.84 12.29
N GLU A 80 10.62 9.19 11.14
CA GLU A 80 9.16 9.24 10.95
C GLU A 80 8.54 7.90 10.53
N PHE A 81 9.35 6.96 10.05
CA PHE A 81 8.93 5.61 9.71
C PHE A 81 8.57 4.84 10.98
N SER A 82 7.44 4.12 10.98
CA SER A 82 7.01 3.28 12.09
C SER A 82 6.84 1.84 11.65
N GLY A 83 7.67 0.96 12.20
CA GLY A 83 7.57 -0.48 12.01
C GLY A 83 6.23 -1.07 12.48
N GLU A 84 5.60 -0.47 13.50
CA GLU A 84 4.28 -0.89 13.99
C GLU A 84 3.18 -0.61 12.97
N LYS A 85 3.23 0.56 12.29
CA LYS A 85 2.28 0.87 11.21
C LYS A 85 2.50 -0.02 10.00
N ALA A 86 3.75 -0.26 9.64
CA ALA A 86 4.09 -1.21 8.59
C ALA A 86 3.53 -2.60 8.92
N LEU A 87 3.74 -3.10 10.14
CA LEU A 87 3.21 -4.40 10.57
C LEU A 87 1.68 -4.45 10.55
N ALA A 88 1.00 -3.38 10.98
CA ALA A 88 -0.46 -3.29 10.91
C ALA A 88 -0.99 -3.34 9.47
N HIS A 89 -0.24 -2.81 8.50
CA HIS A 89 -0.58 -3.01 7.09
C HIS A 89 -0.44 -4.48 6.68
N VAL A 90 0.60 -5.19 7.14
CA VAL A 90 0.76 -6.64 6.88
C VAL A 90 -0.38 -7.44 7.48
N GLU A 91 -0.74 -7.19 8.75
CA GLU A 91 -1.88 -7.81 9.43
C GLU A 91 -3.15 -7.67 8.60
N ARG A 92 -3.41 -6.45 8.11
CA ARG A 92 -4.60 -6.18 7.31
C ARG A 92 -4.63 -6.94 5.99
N LEU A 93 -3.46 -7.11 5.34
CA LEU A 93 -3.33 -7.89 4.10
C LEU A 93 -3.55 -9.38 4.35
N VAL A 94 -2.98 -9.90 5.44
CA VAL A 94 -3.17 -11.30 5.87
C VAL A 94 -4.64 -11.60 6.20
N ASP A 95 -5.35 -10.65 6.81
CA ASP A 95 -6.78 -10.77 7.12
C ASP A 95 -7.66 -10.94 5.87
N PHE A 96 -7.22 -10.48 4.70
CA PHE A 96 -7.93 -10.74 3.44
C PHE A 96 -7.84 -12.22 3.00
N GLY A 97 -6.92 -12.98 3.59
CA GLY A 97 -6.58 -14.34 3.22
C GLY A 97 -5.54 -14.41 2.10
N PRO A 98 -5.41 -15.58 1.43
CA PRO A 98 -4.60 -15.72 0.23
C PRO A 98 -5.02 -14.70 -0.84
N ARG A 99 -4.03 -14.14 -1.55
CA ARG A 99 -4.19 -13.10 -2.57
C ARG A 99 -3.60 -13.53 -3.92
N PRO A 100 -3.88 -14.74 -4.45
CA PRO A 100 -3.39 -15.07 -5.78
C PRO A 100 -4.05 -14.18 -6.84
N PRO A 101 -3.38 -13.94 -7.98
CA PRO A 101 -3.93 -13.14 -9.06
C PRO A 101 -5.33 -13.63 -9.49
N GLY A 102 -6.26 -12.69 -9.69
CA GLY A 102 -7.66 -12.98 -10.05
C GLY A 102 -8.59 -13.36 -8.89
N SER A 103 -8.10 -13.45 -7.65
CA SER A 103 -8.94 -13.73 -6.48
C SER A 103 -9.64 -12.50 -5.88
N ASP A 104 -10.68 -12.74 -5.06
CA ASP A 104 -11.29 -11.69 -4.23
C ASP A 104 -10.31 -11.10 -3.20
N GLY A 105 -9.34 -11.92 -2.74
CA GLY A 105 -8.33 -11.51 -1.78
C GLY A 105 -7.42 -10.43 -2.36
N ILE A 106 -6.93 -10.63 -3.59
CA ILE A 106 -6.07 -9.64 -4.23
C ILE A 106 -6.81 -8.34 -4.58
N GLU A 107 -8.10 -8.42 -4.95
CA GLU A 107 -8.90 -7.22 -5.20
C GLU A 107 -9.11 -6.38 -3.92
N LYS A 108 -9.40 -7.03 -2.79
CA LYS A 108 -9.47 -6.33 -1.49
C LYS A 108 -8.15 -5.67 -1.11
N SER A 109 -7.03 -6.31 -1.43
CA SER A 109 -5.70 -5.72 -1.23
C SER A 109 -5.49 -4.50 -2.11
N ARG A 110 -5.92 -4.50 -3.37
CA ARG A 110 -5.83 -3.33 -4.26
C ARG A 110 -6.60 -2.15 -3.68
N ASP A 111 -7.87 -2.37 -3.33
CA ASP A 111 -8.71 -1.35 -2.71
C ASP A 111 -8.08 -0.77 -1.43
N TYR A 112 -7.47 -1.64 -0.61
CA TYR A 112 -6.78 -1.22 0.59
C TYR A 112 -5.53 -0.38 0.30
N ILE A 113 -4.64 -0.87 -0.56
CA ILE A 113 -3.40 -0.19 -0.95
C ILE A 113 -3.72 1.18 -1.54
N GLU A 114 -4.65 1.24 -2.49
CA GLU A 114 -5.10 2.49 -3.12
C GLU A 114 -5.63 3.49 -2.09
N ASN A 115 -6.45 3.02 -1.16
CA ASN A 115 -7.01 3.90 -0.14
C ASN A 115 -5.94 4.43 0.82
N GLN A 116 -5.01 3.59 1.30
CA GLN A 116 -3.91 4.03 2.18
C GLN A 116 -3.00 5.06 1.50
N LEU A 117 -2.66 4.82 0.24
CA LEU A 117 -1.82 5.73 -0.55
C LEU A 117 -2.54 7.04 -0.86
N ARG A 118 -3.83 7.00 -1.22
CA ARG A 118 -4.66 8.20 -1.43
C ARG A 118 -4.76 9.06 -0.17
N LEU A 119 -4.95 8.43 1.01
CA LEU A 119 -4.93 9.13 2.30
C LEU A 119 -3.57 9.77 2.60
N SER A 120 -2.51 9.26 1.99
CA SER A 120 -1.14 9.78 2.08
C SER A 120 -0.76 10.74 0.95
N GLY A 121 -1.72 11.16 0.12
CA GLY A 121 -1.52 12.16 -0.94
C GLY A 121 -1.07 11.61 -2.30
N TRP A 122 -1.03 10.29 -2.47
CA TRP A 122 -0.65 9.66 -3.74
C TRP A 122 -1.84 9.48 -4.67
N GLN A 123 -1.59 9.59 -5.97
CA GLN A 123 -2.52 9.19 -7.02
C GLN A 123 -2.13 7.81 -7.54
N VAL A 124 -3.03 6.84 -7.38
CA VAL A 124 -2.78 5.45 -7.81
C VAL A 124 -3.47 5.17 -9.14
N THR A 125 -2.76 4.49 -10.04
CA THR A 125 -3.27 3.99 -11.31
C THR A 125 -3.18 2.46 -11.31
N ARG A 126 -4.28 1.80 -11.65
CA ARG A 126 -4.31 0.37 -11.95
C ARG A 126 -3.78 0.12 -13.36
N GLN A 127 -2.59 -0.46 -13.48
CA GLN A 127 -2.04 -0.92 -14.76
C GLN A 127 -2.51 -2.36 -14.98
N THR A 128 -3.53 -2.50 -15.81
CA THR A 128 -4.23 -3.76 -16.06
C THR A 128 -3.69 -4.45 -17.31
N PHE A 129 -3.49 -5.77 -17.24
CA PHE A 129 -3.11 -6.58 -18.39
C PHE A 129 -3.56 -8.03 -18.22
N THR A 130 -3.38 -8.82 -19.27
CA THR A 130 -3.71 -10.26 -19.29
C THR A 130 -2.55 -10.98 -19.91
N ASP A 131 -2.15 -12.09 -19.30
CA ASP A 131 -1.05 -12.92 -19.79
C ASP A 131 -1.42 -14.41 -19.70
N ASP A 132 -0.71 -15.23 -20.47
CA ASP A 132 -0.85 -16.68 -20.42
C ASP A 132 0.03 -17.24 -19.29
N THR A 133 -0.53 -18.16 -18.50
CA THR A 133 0.16 -18.85 -17.39
C THR A 133 0.10 -20.37 -17.62
N PRO A 134 0.89 -21.19 -16.91
CA PRO A 134 0.73 -22.65 -16.95
C PRO A 134 -0.68 -23.13 -16.59
N ARG A 135 -1.43 -22.33 -15.81
CA ARG A 135 -2.80 -22.63 -15.38
C ARG A 135 -3.88 -21.91 -16.20
N GLY A 136 -3.51 -21.36 -17.35
CA GLY A 136 -4.40 -20.67 -18.27
C GLY A 136 -4.27 -19.16 -18.22
N LYS A 137 -5.18 -18.46 -18.91
CA LYS A 137 -5.13 -17.01 -19.07
C LYS A 137 -5.59 -16.30 -17.79
N VAL A 138 -4.76 -15.41 -17.27
CA VAL A 138 -5.03 -14.68 -16.01
C VAL A 138 -4.95 -13.17 -16.22
N HIS A 139 -5.81 -12.45 -15.49
CA HIS A 139 -5.86 -11.00 -15.47
C HIS A 139 -5.08 -10.45 -14.27
N PHE A 140 -4.08 -9.62 -14.55
CA PHE A 140 -3.17 -9.03 -13.57
C PHE A 140 -3.35 -7.51 -13.51
N VAL A 141 -3.03 -6.92 -12.35
CA VAL A 141 -3.14 -5.49 -12.11
C VAL A 141 -1.96 -5.00 -11.28
N ASN A 142 -0.97 -4.36 -11.89
CA ASN A 142 0.00 -3.59 -11.11
C ASN A 142 -0.66 -2.33 -10.54
N LEU A 143 -0.23 -1.86 -9.37
CA LEU A 143 -0.61 -0.55 -8.85
C LEU A 143 0.58 0.40 -8.93
N ILE A 144 0.40 1.52 -9.63
CA ILE A 144 1.44 2.53 -9.82
C ILE A 144 0.98 3.81 -9.13
N ALA A 145 1.69 4.22 -8.09
CA ALA A 145 1.38 5.41 -7.31
C ALA A 145 2.37 6.54 -7.61
N ARG A 146 1.82 7.68 -8.02
CA ARG A 146 2.56 8.91 -8.28
C ARG A 146 2.14 10.01 -7.35
N PHE A 147 3.09 10.83 -6.91
CA PHE A 147 2.79 12.01 -6.12
C PHE A 147 2.70 13.24 -7.02
N ALA A 148 1.59 13.97 -6.95
CA ALA A 148 1.47 15.25 -7.64
C ALA A 148 2.32 16.29 -6.90
N GLY A 149 3.57 16.47 -7.33
CA GLY A 149 4.44 17.50 -6.75
C GLY A 149 3.91 18.92 -6.99
N GLN A 150 4.40 19.88 -6.20
CA GLN A 150 4.20 21.31 -6.47
C GLN A 150 5.01 21.80 -7.70
N GLY A 151 5.69 20.90 -8.42
CA GLY A 151 6.49 21.18 -9.61
C GLY A 151 6.36 20.09 -10.67
N LYS A 152 6.87 20.34 -11.88
CA LYS A 152 6.78 19.45 -13.06
C LYS A 152 7.83 18.34 -13.10
N ALA A 153 8.51 18.02 -12.00
CA ALA A 153 9.56 17.00 -12.02
C ALA A 153 8.94 15.61 -12.24
N ALA A 154 9.38 14.92 -13.29
CA ALA A 154 9.01 13.52 -13.50
C ALA A 154 9.68 12.63 -12.43
N PRO A 155 9.04 11.53 -12.01
CA PRO A 155 9.67 10.58 -11.10
C PRO A 155 10.96 10.03 -11.72
N SER A 156 12.00 9.90 -10.88
CA SER A 156 13.32 9.41 -11.30
C SER A 156 13.80 8.19 -10.50
N PHE A 157 12.97 7.68 -9.59
CA PHE A 157 13.29 6.54 -8.75
C PHE A 157 12.07 5.64 -8.52
N LEU A 158 12.28 4.33 -8.44
CA LEU A 158 11.24 3.34 -8.18
C LEU A 158 11.34 2.79 -6.76
N LEU A 159 10.21 2.60 -6.08
CA LEU A 159 10.13 1.74 -4.89
C LEU A 159 9.09 0.67 -5.15
N CYS A 160 9.50 -0.58 -5.04
CA CYS A 160 8.77 -1.72 -5.55
C CYS A 160 8.53 -2.77 -4.47
N SER A 161 7.43 -3.51 -4.60
CA SER A 161 7.07 -4.70 -3.83
C SER A 161 6.07 -5.49 -4.66
N HIS A 162 6.00 -6.81 -4.50
CA HIS A 162 4.85 -7.58 -4.97
C HIS A 162 3.81 -7.73 -3.85
N TYR A 163 2.53 -7.86 -4.21
CA TYR A 163 1.43 -7.91 -3.23
C TYR A 163 0.50 -9.11 -3.41
N ASP A 164 0.73 -9.90 -4.46
CA ASP A 164 0.09 -11.19 -4.65
C ASP A 164 0.64 -12.25 -3.68
N THR A 165 0.04 -13.44 -3.71
CA THR A 165 0.56 -14.60 -2.99
C THR A 165 0.59 -15.78 -3.93
N LYS A 166 1.60 -16.65 -3.77
CA LYS A 166 1.66 -17.91 -4.51
C LYS A 166 0.40 -18.75 -4.36
N THR A 167 -0.01 -19.36 -5.46
CA THR A 167 -1.10 -20.35 -5.45
C THR A 167 -0.56 -21.72 -5.06
N PHE A 168 -1.17 -22.35 -4.07
CA PHE A 168 -0.92 -23.74 -3.70
C PHE A 168 -2.21 -24.54 -3.67
N ASP A 169 -2.15 -25.79 -4.12
CA ASP A 169 -3.31 -26.67 -4.17
C ASP A 169 -3.61 -27.34 -2.81
N THR A 170 -2.61 -27.43 -1.94
CA THR A 170 -2.66 -28.24 -0.71
C THR A 170 -2.54 -27.43 0.58
N ILE A 171 -2.12 -26.17 0.51
CA ILE A 171 -1.93 -25.31 1.68
C ILE A 171 -2.66 -23.98 1.52
N ARG A 172 -3.13 -23.45 2.64
CA ARG A 172 -3.62 -22.08 2.71
C ARG A 172 -2.45 -21.14 2.97
N PHE A 173 -1.87 -20.62 1.91
CA PHE A 173 -0.75 -19.69 1.98
C PHE A 173 -1.24 -18.24 2.04
N VAL A 174 -0.86 -17.50 3.09
CA VAL A 174 -1.26 -16.09 3.26
C VAL A 174 -0.15 -15.10 2.93
N GLY A 175 1.09 -15.57 2.72
CA GLY A 175 2.25 -14.74 2.41
C GLY A 175 2.38 -13.56 3.37
N ALA A 176 2.63 -13.84 4.65
CA ALA A 176 2.80 -12.76 5.62
C ALA A 176 4.12 -12.04 5.37
N ASN A 177 5.22 -12.79 5.22
CA ASN A 177 6.52 -12.24 4.84
C ASN A 177 6.57 -12.04 3.32
N ASP A 178 6.22 -13.08 2.58
CA ASP A 178 6.26 -13.17 1.12
C ASP A 178 5.12 -12.36 0.49
N GLY A 179 5.45 -11.21 -0.07
CA GLY A 179 4.53 -10.17 -0.54
C GLY A 179 3.88 -9.30 0.55
N GLY A 180 3.50 -9.88 1.69
CA GLY A 180 2.85 -9.13 2.78
C GLY A 180 3.75 -8.08 3.43
N SER A 181 4.98 -8.46 3.80
CA SER A 181 5.88 -7.62 4.59
C SER A 181 6.41 -6.43 3.80
N SER A 182 6.80 -6.66 2.54
CA SER A 182 7.28 -5.63 1.62
C SER A 182 6.15 -4.66 1.25
N THR A 183 4.93 -5.15 1.03
CA THR A 183 3.77 -4.29 0.77
C THR A 183 3.47 -3.40 1.98
N GLY A 184 3.47 -3.96 3.19
CA GLY A 184 3.25 -3.19 4.42
C GLY A 184 4.32 -2.14 4.68
N LEU A 185 5.59 -2.47 4.42
CA LEU A 185 6.71 -1.54 4.48
C LEU A 185 6.56 -0.40 3.46
N LEU A 186 6.20 -0.73 2.20
CA LEU A 186 6.06 0.24 1.13
C LEU A 186 4.89 1.20 1.36
N LEU A 187 3.79 0.72 1.95
CA LEU A 187 2.66 1.57 2.38
C LEU A 187 3.09 2.58 3.45
N GLU A 188 3.85 2.16 4.46
CA GLU A 188 4.35 3.07 5.49
C GLU A 188 5.39 4.05 4.93
N LEU A 189 6.27 3.62 4.01
CA LEU A 189 7.14 4.54 3.27
C LEU A 189 6.31 5.55 2.48
N GLY A 190 5.24 5.12 1.81
CA GLY A 190 4.31 6.02 1.12
C GLY A 190 3.70 7.07 2.05
N ARG A 191 3.32 6.69 3.28
CA ARG A 191 2.83 7.61 4.31
C ARG A 191 3.88 8.63 4.75
N VAL A 192 5.11 8.20 4.96
CA VAL A 192 6.22 9.07 5.37
C VAL A 192 6.61 10.02 4.23
N LEU A 193 6.88 9.49 3.04
CA LEU A 193 7.23 10.25 1.85
C LEU A 193 6.15 11.27 1.48
N GLY A 194 4.86 10.93 1.63
CA GLY A 194 3.75 11.83 1.34
C GLY A 194 3.74 13.13 2.17
N ARG A 195 4.44 13.16 3.32
CA ARG A 195 4.66 14.39 4.11
C ARG A 195 5.79 15.26 3.56
N HIS A 196 6.66 14.67 2.73
CA HIS A 196 7.83 15.25 2.10
C HIS A 196 7.62 15.36 0.59
N GLY A 197 6.60 16.14 0.18
CA GLY A 197 6.09 16.16 -1.20
C GLY A 197 7.13 16.40 -2.31
N ASN A 198 8.22 17.13 -2.04
CA ASN A 198 9.31 17.33 -2.99
C ASN A 198 10.12 16.04 -3.24
N LEU A 199 10.31 15.23 -2.20
CA LEU A 199 10.96 13.92 -2.31
C LEU A 199 10.00 12.90 -2.94
N ALA A 200 8.73 12.87 -2.49
CA ALA A 200 7.71 11.98 -3.05
C ALA A 200 7.49 12.20 -4.55
N ALA A 201 7.52 13.43 -5.05
CA ALA A 201 7.37 13.72 -6.48
C ALA A 201 8.50 13.14 -7.36
N ARG A 202 9.64 12.77 -6.77
CA ARG A 202 10.77 12.13 -7.48
C ARG A 202 10.68 10.60 -7.46
N ILE A 203 9.69 10.04 -6.76
CA ILE A 203 9.52 8.60 -6.52
C ILE A 203 8.20 8.14 -7.13
N GLU A 204 8.23 6.97 -7.75
CA GLU A 204 7.04 6.21 -8.12
C GLU A 204 7.01 4.93 -7.28
N LEU A 205 5.89 4.68 -6.60
CA LEU A 205 5.70 3.43 -5.87
C LEU A 205 5.00 2.44 -6.81
N VAL A 206 5.50 1.21 -6.84
CA VAL A 206 4.95 0.16 -7.68
C VAL A 206 4.66 -1.07 -6.84
N PHE A 207 3.43 -1.55 -6.91
CA PHE A 207 3.02 -2.82 -6.34
C PHE A 207 2.75 -3.79 -7.48
N PHE A 208 3.61 -4.78 -7.63
CA PHE A 208 3.55 -5.78 -8.69
C PHE A 208 2.53 -6.87 -8.37
N ASP A 209 1.79 -7.29 -9.40
CA ASP A 209 0.88 -8.42 -9.34
C ASP A 209 1.43 -9.56 -10.21
N GLY A 210 1.34 -10.79 -9.71
CA GLY A 210 1.89 -11.96 -10.36
C GLY A 210 3.41 -11.96 -10.35
N GLU A 211 4.05 -11.60 -9.25
CA GLU A 211 5.47 -11.96 -9.06
C GLU A 211 5.58 -13.49 -9.00
N GLU A 212 4.67 -14.13 -8.28
CA GLU A 212 4.77 -15.54 -7.94
C GLU A 212 4.53 -16.44 -9.15
N ALA A 213 5.41 -17.42 -9.33
CA ALA A 213 5.21 -18.47 -10.32
C ALA A 213 4.03 -19.38 -9.96
N TYR A 214 3.31 -19.89 -10.95
CA TYR A 214 2.26 -20.90 -10.72
C TYR A 214 2.84 -22.29 -10.48
N ASP A 215 3.85 -22.67 -11.26
CA ASP A 215 4.53 -23.95 -11.15
C ASP A 215 6.00 -23.75 -10.76
N HIS A 216 6.78 -23.06 -11.60
CA HIS A 216 8.20 -22.76 -11.35
C HIS A 216 8.65 -21.55 -12.17
N TYR A 217 9.52 -20.71 -11.59
CA TYR A 217 10.04 -19.54 -12.28
C TYR A 217 10.70 -19.92 -13.61
N SER A 218 10.23 -19.29 -14.68
CA SER A 218 10.73 -19.44 -16.04
C SER A 218 10.49 -18.17 -16.84
N GLU A 219 10.89 -18.13 -18.11
CA GLU A 219 10.62 -16.99 -19.01
C GLU A 219 9.13 -16.66 -19.16
N ASN A 220 8.24 -17.65 -18.92
CA ASN A 220 6.79 -17.52 -19.08
C ASN A 220 6.01 -17.84 -17.80
N ASP A 221 6.67 -18.03 -16.65
CA ASP A 221 6.00 -18.25 -15.37
C ASP A 221 6.69 -17.50 -14.23
N GLY A 222 5.94 -16.61 -13.57
CA GLY A 222 6.43 -15.64 -12.58
C GLY A 222 6.76 -14.27 -13.19
N LEU A 223 6.96 -13.28 -12.32
CA LEU A 223 7.36 -11.90 -12.65
C LEU A 223 6.46 -11.22 -13.70
N TYR A 224 5.19 -11.62 -13.79
CA TYR A 224 4.25 -11.15 -14.81
C TYR A 224 4.10 -9.62 -14.74
N GLY A 225 3.94 -9.09 -13.53
CA GLY A 225 3.81 -7.66 -13.23
C GLY A 225 5.03 -6.84 -13.65
N SER A 226 6.21 -7.19 -13.14
CA SER A 226 7.45 -6.45 -13.43
C SER A 226 7.88 -6.58 -14.89
N ARG A 227 7.73 -7.76 -15.51
CA ARG A 227 7.96 -7.93 -16.96
C ARG A 227 7.04 -7.05 -17.78
N TYR A 228 5.76 -6.95 -17.41
CA TYR A 228 4.83 -6.06 -18.10
C TYR A 228 5.24 -4.59 -17.96
N LEU A 229 5.59 -4.15 -16.74
CA LEU A 229 6.06 -2.78 -16.52
C LEU A 229 7.32 -2.48 -17.32
N ALA A 230 8.32 -3.38 -17.29
CA ALA A 230 9.57 -3.21 -18.02
C ALA A 230 9.32 -3.03 -19.53
N ARG A 231 8.43 -3.82 -20.14
CA ARG A 231 8.03 -3.66 -21.55
C ARG A 231 7.40 -2.28 -21.82
N GLN A 232 6.56 -1.78 -20.91
CA GLN A 232 5.97 -0.44 -21.04
C GLN A 232 7.01 0.67 -20.93
N LEU A 233 7.94 0.56 -19.98
CA LEU A 233 9.03 1.50 -19.79
C LEU A 233 10.00 1.52 -20.98
N GLN A 234 10.22 0.36 -21.62
CA GLN A 234 11.02 0.27 -22.84
C GLN A 234 10.41 1.10 -23.97
N ALA A 235 9.09 1.04 -24.12
CA ALA A 235 8.37 1.79 -25.15
C ALA A 235 8.33 3.30 -24.88
N SER A 236 8.24 3.72 -23.61
CA SER A 236 8.16 5.14 -23.23
C SER A 236 9.53 5.80 -22.98
N GLY A 237 10.61 5.02 -22.91
CA GLY A 237 11.96 5.48 -22.58
C GLY A 237 12.27 5.39 -21.07
N ALA A 238 12.89 4.28 -20.67
CA ALA A 238 13.22 3.99 -19.26
C ALA A 238 14.30 4.90 -18.64
N LYS A 239 14.99 5.70 -19.46
CA LYS A 239 16.15 6.52 -19.07
C LYS A 239 15.85 7.58 -17.99
N GLN A 240 14.57 7.85 -17.70
CA GLN A 240 14.20 8.78 -16.63
C GLN A 240 14.51 8.21 -15.23
N PHE A 241 14.46 6.88 -15.06
CA PHE A 241 14.71 6.23 -13.79
C PHE A 241 16.20 6.01 -13.60
N ARG A 242 16.75 6.64 -12.56
CA ARG A 242 18.17 6.57 -12.19
C ARG A 242 18.45 5.45 -11.18
N GLY A 243 17.40 4.90 -10.58
CA GLY A 243 17.49 3.68 -9.79
C GLY A 243 16.14 3.22 -9.22
N GLY A 244 16.15 2.10 -8.53
CA GLY A 244 15.00 1.58 -7.81
C GLY A 244 15.38 0.67 -6.63
N ILE A 245 14.47 0.51 -5.68
CA ILE A 245 14.56 -0.52 -4.64
C ILE A 245 13.37 -1.45 -4.80
N LEU A 246 13.63 -2.75 -4.91
CA LEU A 246 12.66 -3.80 -4.63
C LEU A 246 12.81 -4.21 -3.17
N PHE A 247 11.68 -4.36 -2.48
CA PHE A 247 11.62 -4.99 -1.17
C PHE A 247 10.94 -6.33 -1.32
N ASP A 248 11.53 -7.39 -0.74
CA ASP A 248 10.87 -8.67 -0.61
C ASP A 248 11.23 -9.38 0.71
N MET A 249 10.26 -10.08 1.33
CA MET A 249 10.46 -10.89 2.54
C MET A 249 11.21 -10.18 3.69
N VAL A 250 10.93 -8.90 3.91
CA VAL A 250 11.68 -7.98 4.80
C VAL A 250 11.20 -7.94 6.26
N GLY A 251 10.23 -8.77 6.64
CA GLY A 251 9.54 -8.67 7.93
C GLY A 251 10.00 -9.64 9.02
N GLN A 252 10.77 -10.67 8.70
CA GLN A 252 11.05 -11.76 9.65
C GLN A 252 11.75 -11.29 10.94
N ARG A 253 11.44 -11.93 12.09
CA ARG A 253 12.00 -11.57 13.41
C ARG A 253 13.52 -11.63 13.48
N SER A 254 14.12 -12.68 12.92
CA SER A 254 15.57 -12.90 12.87
C SER A 254 16.20 -12.22 11.66
N LEU A 255 15.90 -10.93 11.48
CA LEU A 255 16.19 -10.20 10.25
C LEU A 255 17.67 -10.27 9.85
N LYS A 256 17.90 -10.63 8.60
CA LYS A 256 19.16 -10.56 7.88
C LYS A 256 18.88 -10.20 6.42
N ILE A 257 18.79 -8.90 6.13
CA ILE A 257 18.68 -8.42 4.76
C ILE A 257 19.96 -8.77 4.00
N THR A 258 19.76 -9.34 2.82
CA THR A 258 20.78 -9.72 1.88
C THR A 258 20.63 -8.88 0.61
N LEU A 259 21.75 -8.54 -0.02
CA LEU A 259 21.81 -7.90 -1.33
C LEU A 259 22.32 -8.93 -2.35
N PRO A 260 21.52 -9.31 -3.36
CA PRO A 260 21.95 -10.23 -4.43
C PRO A 260 23.24 -9.80 -5.12
N MET A 261 24.03 -10.75 -5.64
CA MET A 261 25.30 -10.45 -6.33
C MET A 261 25.13 -9.56 -7.57
N ASP A 262 23.96 -9.61 -8.19
CA ASP A 262 23.56 -8.78 -9.34
C ASP A 262 23.04 -7.39 -8.93
N SER A 263 23.07 -7.06 -7.63
CA SER A 263 22.75 -5.72 -7.14
C SER A 263 23.66 -4.65 -7.76
N PRO A 264 23.12 -3.50 -8.21
CA PRO A 264 23.94 -2.39 -8.67
C PRO A 264 24.94 -1.93 -7.60
N ALA A 265 26.24 -2.04 -7.90
CA ALA A 265 27.31 -1.91 -6.90
C ALA A 265 27.30 -0.58 -6.13
N GLU A 266 26.99 0.53 -6.81
CA GLU A 266 26.88 1.85 -6.17
C GLU A 266 25.72 1.90 -5.17
N MET A 267 24.57 1.33 -5.54
CA MET A 267 23.40 1.29 -4.66
C MET A 267 23.66 0.38 -3.46
N ALA A 268 24.31 -0.78 -3.67
CA ALA A 268 24.66 -1.68 -2.58
C ALA A 268 25.59 -1.01 -1.55
N ARG A 269 26.63 -0.31 -2.04
CA ARG A 269 27.52 0.50 -1.20
C ARG A 269 26.74 1.54 -0.40
N ASP A 270 25.82 2.26 -1.05
CA ASP A 270 25.07 3.34 -0.43
C ASP A 270 24.03 2.82 0.59
N ILE A 271 23.44 1.65 0.37
CA ILE A 271 22.60 0.96 1.37
C ILE A 271 23.44 0.56 2.59
N PHE A 272 24.62 -0.02 2.41
CA PHE A 272 25.51 -0.32 3.54
C PHE A 272 25.95 0.93 4.29
N ALA A 273 26.25 2.03 3.57
CA ALA A 273 26.59 3.31 4.18
C ALA A 273 25.41 3.88 4.98
N SER A 274 24.18 3.74 4.47
CA SER A 274 22.95 4.14 5.18
C SER A 274 22.74 3.31 6.44
N ALA A 275 22.91 1.99 6.36
CA ALA A 275 22.83 1.11 7.52
C ALA A 275 23.92 1.42 8.56
N GLU A 276 25.15 1.72 8.13
CA GLU A 276 26.25 2.14 9.03
C GLU A 276 25.94 3.47 9.73
N ALA A 277 25.45 4.47 8.98
CA ALA A 277 25.08 5.78 9.52
C ALA A 277 23.99 5.67 10.61
N LEU A 278 23.09 4.70 10.48
CA LEU A 278 22.04 4.41 11.45
C LEU A 278 22.45 3.38 12.53
N LYS A 279 23.69 2.86 12.49
CA LYS A 279 24.19 1.80 13.40
C LYS A 279 23.40 0.49 13.29
N LEU A 280 22.90 0.20 12.08
CA LEU A 280 22.10 -0.97 11.72
C LEU A 280 22.84 -1.92 10.77
N ARG A 281 24.14 -1.68 10.49
CA ARG A 281 24.94 -2.45 9.52
C ARG A 281 24.96 -3.96 9.75
N SER A 282 24.80 -4.42 11.00
CA SER A 282 24.77 -5.84 11.35
C SER A 282 23.60 -6.62 10.75
N TYR A 283 22.51 -5.94 10.36
CA TYR A 283 21.33 -6.55 9.76
C TYR A 283 21.43 -6.74 8.25
N PHE A 284 22.48 -6.21 7.61
CA PHE A 284 22.65 -6.21 6.17
C PHE A 284 23.90 -7.00 5.77
N THR A 285 23.83 -7.80 4.72
CA THR A 285 24.99 -8.49 4.16
C THR A 285 24.81 -8.69 2.66
N TYR A 286 25.84 -9.16 1.97
CA TYR A 286 25.66 -9.70 0.62
C TYR A 286 25.03 -11.10 0.68
N LEU A 287 24.24 -11.40 -0.35
CA LEU A 287 23.93 -12.76 -0.76
C LEU A 287 25.04 -13.21 -1.71
N ASP A 288 25.52 -14.44 -1.60
CA ASP A 288 26.64 -14.98 -2.40
C ASP A 288 26.21 -15.57 -3.75
N ARG A 289 25.02 -15.21 -4.22
CA ARG A 289 24.45 -15.61 -5.51
C ARG A 289 23.55 -14.52 -6.08
N GLU A 290 23.28 -14.62 -7.37
CA GLU A 290 22.26 -13.83 -8.06
C GLU A 290 20.85 -14.28 -7.63
N MET A 291 19.88 -13.40 -7.79
CA MET A 291 18.47 -13.69 -7.52
C MET A 291 17.61 -13.31 -8.73
N ILE A 292 16.68 -14.18 -9.09
CA ILE A 292 15.60 -13.85 -10.00
C ILE A 292 14.44 -13.33 -9.16
N ASP A 293 14.07 -12.07 -9.37
CA ASP A 293 12.95 -11.40 -8.72
C ASP A 293 12.50 -10.20 -9.60
N ASP A 294 11.53 -9.40 -9.16
CA ASP A 294 10.93 -8.29 -9.90
C ASP A 294 11.92 -7.16 -10.27
N HIS A 295 13.11 -7.13 -9.67
CA HIS A 295 14.20 -6.22 -10.07
C HIS A 295 14.87 -6.68 -11.35
N THR A 296 14.87 -7.98 -11.66
CA THR A 296 15.59 -8.55 -12.80
C THR A 296 15.09 -7.99 -14.14
N PRO A 297 13.77 -7.91 -14.43
CA PRO A 297 13.28 -7.30 -15.67
C PRO A 297 13.61 -5.79 -15.79
N LEU A 298 13.68 -5.08 -14.67
CA LEU A 298 14.04 -3.65 -14.64
C LEU A 298 15.54 -3.45 -14.91
N ASN A 299 16.39 -4.28 -14.30
CA ASN A 299 17.83 -4.29 -14.54
C ASN A 299 18.15 -4.62 -16.01
N ALA A 300 17.47 -5.60 -16.60
CA ALA A 300 17.64 -5.95 -18.01
C ALA A 300 17.31 -4.78 -18.97
N LEU A 301 16.44 -3.85 -18.55
CA LEU A 301 16.10 -2.63 -19.29
C LEU A 301 17.10 -1.48 -19.07
N GLY A 302 18.03 -1.63 -18.12
CA GLY A 302 18.99 -0.60 -17.72
C GLY A 302 18.49 0.36 -16.64
N VAL A 303 17.42 0.00 -15.90
CA VAL A 303 17.01 0.72 -14.68
C VAL A 303 17.65 0.02 -13.48
N PRO A 304 18.72 0.57 -12.89
CA PRO A 304 19.45 -0.11 -11.82
C PRO A 304 18.56 -0.24 -10.58
N THR A 305 18.16 -1.46 -10.27
CA THR A 305 17.23 -1.77 -9.20
C THR A 305 17.90 -2.75 -8.24
N ILE A 306 18.02 -2.35 -6.98
CA ILE A 306 18.55 -3.20 -5.91
C ILE A 306 17.41 -3.94 -5.24
N ASP A 307 17.64 -5.21 -4.93
CA ASP A 307 16.72 -6.04 -4.16
C ASP A 307 17.17 -6.13 -2.69
N LEU A 308 16.28 -5.75 -1.77
CA LEU A 308 16.45 -5.87 -0.33
C LEU A 308 15.58 -7.03 0.16
N ILE A 309 16.23 -8.16 0.41
CA ILE A 309 15.54 -9.42 0.69
C ILE A 309 16.19 -10.23 1.79
N ASP A 310 15.38 -10.84 2.65
CA ASP A 310 15.88 -11.84 3.61
C ASP A 310 15.58 -13.26 3.12
N PHE A 311 16.48 -13.78 2.28
CA PHE A 311 16.32 -15.10 1.68
C PHE A 311 16.72 -16.26 2.63
N SER A 312 16.95 -15.99 3.92
CA SER A 312 17.20 -17.03 4.93
C SER A 312 15.92 -17.51 5.64
N PHE A 313 14.75 -17.16 5.08
CA PHE A 313 13.45 -17.39 5.70
C PHE A 313 12.98 -18.85 5.58
N ALA A 314 13.01 -19.57 6.71
CA ALA A 314 12.67 -21.00 6.76
C ALA A 314 11.22 -21.34 6.41
N TRP A 315 10.31 -20.36 6.44
CA TRP A 315 8.87 -20.55 6.20
C TRP A 315 8.45 -20.12 4.79
N TRP A 316 9.38 -19.70 3.94
CA TRP A 316 9.13 -19.34 2.56
C TRP A 316 8.39 -20.48 1.84
N HIS A 317 7.31 -20.13 1.13
CA HIS A 317 6.46 -21.10 0.41
C HIS A 317 5.86 -22.21 1.29
N THR A 318 5.61 -21.93 2.57
CA THR A 318 4.93 -22.84 3.51
C THR A 318 3.68 -22.22 4.12
N ALA A 319 2.75 -23.04 4.62
CA ALA A 319 1.56 -22.57 5.33
C ALA A 319 1.86 -21.75 6.60
N ASP A 320 3.09 -21.87 7.11
CA ASP A 320 3.57 -21.21 8.32
C ASP A 320 4.18 -19.82 8.05
N ASP A 321 4.19 -19.34 6.79
CA ASP A 321 4.45 -17.93 6.51
C ASP A 321 3.26 -17.06 6.99
N THR A 322 3.34 -16.71 8.27
CA THR A 322 2.26 -16.15 9.07
C THR A 322 2.76 -14.99 9.92
N ILE A 323 1.83 -14.15 10.41
CA ILE A 323 2.17 -12.88 11.06
C ILE A 323 3.06 -13.04 12.30
N ASP A 324 2.97 -14.17 13.01
CA ASP A 324 3.78 -14.42 14.19
C ASP A 324 5.28 -14.58 13.86
N LYS A 325 5.65 -14.80 12.60
CA LYS A 325 7.05 -14.83 12.15
C LYS A 325 7.65 -13.44 11.97
N LEU A 326 6.82 -12.40 11.92
CA LEU A 326 7.25 -11.04 11.63
C LEU A 326 7.47 -10.20 12.87
N SER A 327 8.20 -9.09 12.71
CA SER A 327 8.41 -8.12 13.77
C SER A 327 8.35 -6.68 13.25
N ALA A 328 7.71 -5.81 14.03
CA ALA A 328 7.71 -4.37 13.78
C ALA A 328 9.15 -3.81 13.78
N GLN A 329 10.02 -4.33 14.63
CA GLN A 329 11.43 -3.91 14.66
C GLN A 329 12.16 -4.21 13.35
N SER A 330 11.89 -5.36 12.72
CA SER A 330 12.49 -5.73 11.43
C SER A 330 12.07 -4.73 10.36
N LEU A 331 10.75 -4.47 10.26
CA LEU A 331 10.21 -3.49 9.32
C LEU A 331 10.76 -2.08 9.60
N GLN A 332 10.91 -1.68 10.87
CA GLN A 332 11.53 -0.42 11.28
C GLN A 332 12.96 -0.30 10.76
N ILE A 333 13.78 -1.34 10.93
CA ILE A 333 15.18 -1.36 10.49
C ILE A 333 15.27 -1.12 8.98
N VAL A 334 14.52 -1.90 8.20
CA VAL A 334 14.55 -1.81 6.73
C VAL A 334 14.00 -0.47 6.26
N GLY A 335 12.85 -0.05 6.79
CA GLY A 335 12.20 1.20 6.42
C GLY A 335 13.03 2.44 6.76
N SER A 336 13.67 2.49 7.94
CA SER A 336 14.56 3.59 8.31
C SER A 336 15.81 3.67 7.43
N VAL A 337 16.43 2.53 7.10
CA VAL A 337 17.59 2.49 6.18
C VAL A 337 17.20 2.96 4.78
N ALA A 338 16.08 2.48 4.25
CA ALA A 338 15.57 2.92 2.95
C ALA A 338 15.24 4.42 2.94
N ALA A 339 14.56 4.93 3.97
CA ALA A 339 14.24 6.34 4.09
C ALA A 339 15.50 7.23 4.16
N TYR A 340 16.53 6.82 4.92
CA TYR A 340 17.82 7.51 4.97
C TYR A 340 18.50 7.53 3.61
N TYR A 341 18.60 6.36 2.96
CA TYR A 341 19.21 6.24 1.64
C TYR A 341 18.54 7.18 0.63
N LEU A 342 17.21 7.19 0.60
CA LEU A 342 16.43 8.02 -0.31
C LEU A 342 16.69 9.51 -0.08
N SER A 343 16.68 9.99 1.17
CA SER A 343 16.82 11.42 1.47
C SER A 343 18.25 11.94 1.43
N GLU A 344 19.24 11.11 1.78
CA GLU A 344 20.62 11.58 1.99
C GLU A 344 21.58 11.19 0.85
N LEU A 345 21.25 10.17 0.07
CA LEU A 345 22.15 9.65 -0.96
C LEU A 345 21.48 9.61 -2.34
N ALA A 346 20.37 8.90 -2.50
CA ALA A 346 19.77 8.63 -3.81
C ALA A 346 19.16 9.87 -4.46
N LEU A 347 18.49 10.73 -3.68
CA LEU A 347 17.67 11.85 -4.17
C LEU A 347 17.99 13.20 -3.53
N LYS A 348 19.13 13.30 -2.87
CA LYS A 348 19.71 14.58 -2.42
C LYS A 348 20.15 15.39 -3.64
#